data_AF-A0A954BVS2-F1
#
_entry.id   AF-A0A954BVS2-F1
#
_cell.length_a   1.000
_cell.length_b   1.000
_cell.length_c   1.000
_cell.angle_alpha   90.00
_cell.angle_beta   90.00
_cell.angle_gamma   90.00
#
_symmetry.space_group_name_H-M   'P 1'
#
loop_
_entity.id
_entity.type
_entity.pdbx_description
1 polymer ?
#
loop_
_entity_poly.entity_id
_entity_poly.type
_entity_poly.pdbx_seq_one_letter_code
_entity_poly.pdbx_strand_id
1 'polypeptide(L)'
;MQNRENPSVTPEALQKRLRAVSDRHSLSEISRRTGAPLASVSRYFRGTRVPADFCGALALHFGVNPVWLLTGEGMPWFSDIPENTSAMAGDLLELVEAMNAVAHMRLGALT
;
A
#
# COMPACT_ATOMS: atom_id res chain seq x y z
N MET A 1 30.60 14.70 -1.29
CA MET A 1 29.51 13.72 -1.19
C MET A 1 28.26 14.36 -1.77
N GLN A 2 27.86 13.93 -2.97
CA GLN A 2 26.77 14.55 -3.72
C GLN A 2 25.46 13.95 -3.21
N ASN A 3 24.66 14.78 -2.53
CA ASN A 3 23.32 14.44 -2.07
C ASN A 3 22.48 14.19 -3.33
N ARG A 4 22.31 12.93 -3.74
CA ARG A 4 21.34 12.58 -4.78
C ARG A 4 19.96 12.79 -4.14
N GLU A 5 19.38 13.97 -4.32
CA GLU A 5 17.97 14.19 -4.02
C GLU A 5 17.18 13.10 -4.74
N ASN A 6 16.58 12.20 -3.96
CA ASN A 6 15.76 11.15 -4.51
C ASN A 6 14.46 11.84 -4.98
N PRO A 7 14.18 11.93 -6.30
CA PRO A 7 13.11 12.76 -6.84
C PRO A 7 11.71 12.33 -6.39
N SER A 8 11.61 11.17 -5.73
CA SER A 8 10.38 10.58 -5.21
C SER A 8 9.97 11.09 -3.81
N VAL A 9 10.87 11.73 -3.07
CA VAL A 9 10.66 12.22 -1.68
C VAL A 9 10.42 13.74 -1.62
N THR A 10 10.27 14.40 -2.76
CA THR A 10 10.03 15.85 -2.80
C THR A 10 8.63 16.22 -2.29
N PRO A 11 8.43 17.46 -1.78
CA PRO A 11 7.11 17.96 -1.39
C PRO A 11 6.07 17.87 -2.52
N GLU A 12 6.47 18.09 -3.77
CA GLU A 12 5.61 17.99 -4.94
C GLU A 12 5.16 16.54 -5.20
N ALA A 13 6.09 15.58 -5.02
CA ALA A 13 5.78 14.16 -5.17
C ALA A 13 4.78 13.69 -4.09
N LEU A 14 4.97 14.13 -2.84
CA LEU A 14 4.01 13.86 -1.77
C LEU A 14 2.64 14.49 -2.06
N GLN A 15 2.61 15.72 -2.57
CA GLN A 15 1.36 16.38 -2.93
C GLN A 15 0.60 15.61 -4.03
N LYS A 16 1.31 15.10 -5.04
CA LYS A 16 0.71 14.27 -6.09
C LYS A 16 0.05 13.02 -5.51
N ARG A 17 0.71 12.38 -4.53
CA ARG A 17 0.16 11.19 -3.86
C ARG A 17 -1.02 11.51 -2.96
N LEU A 18 -0.99 12.64 -2.23
CA LEU A 18 -2.15 13.12 -1.50
C LEU A 18 -3.34 13.36 -2.42
N ARG A 19 -3.14 13.94 -3.61
CA ARG A 19 -4.22 14.13 -4.59
C ARG A 19 -4.89 12.81 -5.00
N ALA A 20 -4.12 11.74 -5.20
CA ALA A 20 -4.69 10.42 -5.47
C ALA A 20 -5.56 9.89 -4.32
N VAL A 21 -5.28 10.28 -3.06
CA VAL A 21 -6.17 9.98 -1.93
C VAL A 21 -7.47 10.78 -2.03
N SER A 22 -7.42 12.06 -2.43
CA SER A 22 -8.64 12.88 -2.61
C SER A 22 -9.51 12.45 -3.80
N ASP A 23 -8.96 11.73 -4.77
CA ASP A 23 -9.73 11.19 -5.88
C ASP A 23 -10.71 10.08 -5.41
N ARG A 24 -10.39 9.40 -4.30
CA ARG A 24 -11.26 8.37 -3.69
C ARG A 24 -12.11 8.89 -2.52
N HIS A 25 -11.66 9.94 -1.82
CA HIS A 25 -12.30 10.43 -0.60
C HIS A 25 -12.40 11.96 -0.57
N SER A 26 -13.55 12.48 -0.15
CA SER A 26 -13.71 13.93 -0.01
C SER A 26 -12.84 14.48 1.13
N LEU A 27 -12.38 15.74 1.03
CA LEU A 27 -11.63 16.39 2.12
C LEU A 27 -12.43 16.45 3.43
N SER A 28 -13.76 16.53 3.34
CA SER A 28 -14.65 16.50 4.50
C SER A 28 -14.61 15.15 5.23
N GLU A 29 -14.56 14.05 4.47
CA GLU A 29 -14.47 12.70 4.99
C GLU A 29 -13.10 12.46 5.61
N ILE A 30 -12.03 12.89 4.93
CA ILE A 30 -10.66 12.84 5.43
C ILE A 30 -10.56 13.59 6.76
N SER A 31 -11.10 14.80 6.84
CA SER A 31 -11.15 15.57 8.10
C SER A 31 -11.85 14.81 9.23
N ARG A 32 -13.05 14.28 8.98
CA ARG A 32 -13.83 13.55 10.00
C ARG A 32 -13.11 12.29 10.49
N ARG A 33 -12.51 11.51 9.59
CA ARG A 33 -11.91 10.21 9.95
C ARG A 33 -10.50 10.33 10.51
N THR A 34 -9.73 11.34 10.10
CA THR A 34 -8.38 11.58 10.63
C THR A 34 -8.37 12.46 11.89
N GLY A 35 -9.48 13.15 12.19
CA GLY A 35 -9.55 14.13 13.28
C GLY A 35 -8.87 15.47 12.98
N ALA A 36 -8.23 15.63 11.82
CA ALA A 36 -7.61 16.87 11.42
C ALA A 36 -8.68 17.92 11.00
N PRO A 37 -8.55 19.20 11.38
CA PRO A 37 -9.47 20.24 10.95
C PRO A 37 -9.53 20.36 9.42
N LEU A 38 -10.73 20.57 8.85
CA LEU A 38 -10.91 20.64 7.40
C LEU A 38 -10.03 21.71 6.73
N ALA A 39 -9.83 22.85 7.39
CA ALA A 39 -8.92 23.89 6.91
C ALA A 39 -7.47 23.41 6.84
N SER A 40 -7.02 22.62 7.80
CA SER A 40 -5.69 22.00 7.82
C SER A 40 -5.55 20.96 6.73
N VAL A 41 -6.55 20.08 6.57
CA VAL A 41 -6.60 19.09 5.48
C VAL A 41 -6.50 19.80 4.13
N SER A 42 -7.30 20.85 3.89
CA SER A 42 -7.23 21.62 2.65
C SER A 42 -5.86 22.26 2.43
N ARG A 43 -5.14 22.68 3.49
CA ARG A 43 -3.79 23.23 3.37
C ARG A 43 -2.78 22.15 3.00
N TYR A 44 -2.84 20.98 3.65
CA TYR A 44 -1.95 19.85 3.36
C TYR A 44 -2.02 19.43 1.88
N PHE A 45 -3.23 19.34 1.33
CA PHE A 45 -3.42 18.96 -0.08
C PHE A 45 -3.00 20.06 -1.07
N ARG A 46 -2.85 21.31 -0.60
CA ARG A 46 -2.34 22.45 -1.40
C ARG A 46 -0.82 22.61 -1.35
N GLY A 47 -0.11 21.73 -0.65
CA GLY A 47 1.36 21.72 -0.62
C GLY A 47 1.99 22.39 0.60
N THR A 48 1.22 22.66 1.66
CA THR A 48 1.84 23.00 2.95
C THR A 48 2.49 21.76 3.58
N ARG A 49 3.44 21.97 4.50
CA ARG A 49 4.06 20.89 5.28
C ARG A 49 2.99 19.99 5.91
N VAL A 50 3.11 18.69 5.66
CA VAL A 50 2.19 17.67 6.14
C VAL A 50 2.74 17.06 7.43
N PRO A 51 1.98 17.06 8.52
CA PRO A 51 2.36 16.39 9.76
C PRO A 51 2.46 14.87 9.60
N ALA A 52 3.41 14.24 10.30
CA ALA A 52 3.64 12.79 10.19
C ALA A 52 2.50 11.95 10.80
N ASP A 53 1.90 12.44 11.88
CA ASP A 53 0.70 11.89 12.50
C ASP A 53 -0.49 11.88 11.53
N PHE A 54 -0.64 12.94 10.71
CA PHE A 54 -1.66 12.96 9.66
C PHE A 54 -1.44 11.87 8.60
N CYS A 55 -0.19 11.64 8.18
CA CYS A 55 0.14 10.53 7.28
C CYS A 55 -0.19 9.16 7.91
N GLY A 56 0.09 8.99 9.20
CA GLY A 56 -0.29 7.79 9.96
C GLY A 56 -1.81 7.59 10.02
N ALA A 57 -2.57 8.67 10.24
CA ALA A 57 -4.02 8.63 10.25
C ALA A 57 -4.60 8.26 8.87
N LEU A 58 -3.99 8.71 7.78
CA LEU A 58 -4.36 8.28 6.43
C LEU A 58 -4.16 6.77 6.23
N ALA A 59 -3.03 6.24 6.69
CA ALA A 59 -2.77 4.81 6.62
C ALA A 59 -3.79 4.00 7.43
N LEU A 60 -4.04 4.41 8.68
CA LEU A 60 -4.91 3.70 9.61
C LEU A 60 -6.39 3.70 9.16
N HIS A 61 -6.89 4.85 8.71
CA HIS A 61 -8.32 4.99 8.43
C HIS A 61 -8.69 4.72 6.97
N PHE A 62 -7.77 4.92 6.03
CA PHE A 62 -8.07 4.78 4.60
C PHE A 62 -7.32 3.62 3.94
N GLY A 63 -6.56 2.83 4.70
CA GLY A 63 -5.81 1.69 4.17
C GLY A 63 -4.72 2.11 3.17
N VAL A 64 -4.29 3.38 3.23
CA VAL A 64 -3.22 3.91 2.39
C VAL A 64 -1.91 3.27 2.83
N ASN A 65 -1.13 2.80 1.88
CA ASN A 65 0.19 2.27 2.15
C ASN A 65 1.13 3.43 2.57
N PRO A 66 1.66 3.45 3.81
CA PRO A 66 2.52 4.54 4.28
C PRO A 66 3.86 4.59 3.55
N VAL A 67 4.38 3.45 3.06
CA VAL A 67 5.59 3.41 2.25
C VAL A 67 5.33 4.15 0.95
N TRP A 68 4.29 3.78 0.23
CA TRP A 68 3.91 4.48 -1.00
C TRP A 68 3.65 5.97 -0.76
N LEU A 69 2.92 6.33 0.30
CA LEU A 69 2.59 7.72 0.59
C LEU A 69 3.85 8.58 0.79
N LEU A 70 4.87 8.06 1.47
CA LEU A 70 6.08 8.80 1.81
C LEU A 70 7.16 8.73 0.73
N THR A 71 7.34 7.57 0.08
CA THR A 71 8.44 7.31 -0.86
C THR A 71 7.99 7.18 -2.31
N GLY A 72 6.70 6.96 -2.56
CA GLY A 72 6.16 6.65 -3.89
C GLY A 72 6.38 5.20 -4.35
N GLU A 73 6.95 4.34 -3.51
CA GLU A 73 7.25 2.95 -3.84
C GLU A 73 6.10 2.01 -3.45
N GLY A 74 5.87 0.99 -4.28
CA GLY A 74 4.82 0.00 -4.06
C GLY A 74 3.41 0.46 -4.48
N MET A 75 2.40 -0.31 -4.07
CA MET A 75 1.00 -0.02 -4.38
C MET A 75 0.41 1.00 -3.40
N PRO A 76 -0.49 1.91 -3.84
CA PRO A 76 -0.96 2.97 -2.97
C PRO A 76 -1.94 2.52 -1.88
N TRP A 77 -2.69 1.45 -2.12
CA TRP A 77 -3.61 0.85 -1.14
C TRP A 77 -3.28 -0.63 -0.94
N PHE A 78 -3.46 -1.11 0.28
CA PHE A 78 -3.31 -2.54 0.57
C PHE A 78 -4.41 -3.40 -0.06
N SER A 79 -5.60 -2.82 -0.30
CA SER A 79 -6.71 -3.49 -0.98
C SER A 79 -6.42 -3.81 -2.46
N ASP A 80 -5.42 -3.14 -3.04
CA ASP A 80 -5.07 -3.29 -4.45
C ASP A 80 -4.05 -4.43 -4.66
N ILE A 81 -3.68 -5.16 -3.59
CA ILE A 81 -2.99 -6.45 -3.70
C ILE A 81 -3.99 -7.43 -4.33
N PRO A 82 -3.76 -7.88 -5.57
CA PRO A 82 -4.76 -8.67 -6.27
C PRO A 82 -5.01 -9.98 -5.53
N GLU A 83 -6.28 -10.34 -5.37
CA GLU A 83 -6.73 -11.64 -4.82
C GLU A 83 -6.05 -12.83 -5.53
N ASN A 84 -5.58 -12.62 -6.76
CA ASN A 84 -4.78 -13.58 -7.52
C ASN A 84 -3.54 -14.09 -6.77
N THR A 85 -2.98 -13.33 -5.82
CA THR A 85 -1.77 -13.73 -5.11
C THR A 85 -2.11 -14.79 -4.07
N SER A 86 -3.30 -14.72 -3.46
CA SER A 86 -3.82 -15.78 -2.59
C SER A 86 -4.26 -17.00 -3.40
N ALA A 87 -4.88 -16.79 -4.56
CA ALA A 87 -5.26 -17.88 -5.45
C ALA A 87 -4.04 -18.64 -5.98
N MET A 88 -3.02 -17.94 -6.48
CA MET A 88 -1.76 -18.52 -6.93
C MET A 88 -1.00 -19.26 -5.81
N ALA A 89 -1.08 -18.77 -4.56
CA ALA A 89 -0.51 -19.48 -3.42
C ALA A 89 -1.24 -20.80 -3.13
N GLY A 90 -2.57 -20.83 -3.31
CA GLY A 90 -3.39 -22.04 -3.24
C GLY A 90 -3.03 -23.04 -4.34
N ASP A 91 -2.99 -22.58 -5.59
CA ASP A 91 -2.65 -23.40 -6.75
C ASP A 91 -1.24 -24.02 -6.63
N LEU A 92 -0.28 -23.27 -6.08
CA LEU A 92 1.07 -23.76 -5.85
C LEU A 92 1.11 -24.83 -4.75
N LEU A 93 0.33 -24.68 -3.69
CA LEU A 93 0.25 -25.67 -2.61
C LEU A 93 -0.33 -26.99 -3.13
N GLU A 94 -1.40 -26.91 -3.91
CA GLU A 94 -2.06 -28.07 -4.52
C GLU A 94 -1.10 -28.84 -5.45
N LEU A 95 -0.30 -28.11 -6.25
CA LEU A 95 0.74 -28.71 -7.08
C LEU A 95 1.81 -29.44 -6.25
N VAL A 96 2.29 -28.83 -5.17
CA VAL A 96 3.32 -29.43 -4.30
C VAL A 96 2.79 -30.70 -3.62
N GLU A 97 1.54 -30.69 -3.16
CA GLU A 97 0.89 -31.87 -2.56
C GLU A 97 0.74 -33.01 -3.58
N ALA A 98 0.32 -32.69 -4.81
CA ALA A 98 0.24 -33.67 -5.89
C ALA A 98 1.62 -34.27 -6.22
N MET A 99 2.67 -33.45 -6.28
CA MET A 99 4.04 -33.91 -6.49
C MET A 99 4.52 -34.84 -5.36
N ASN A 100 4.20 -34.50 -4.11
CA ASN A 100 4.54 -35.33 -2.94
C ASN A 100 3.82 -36.69 -2.97
N ALA A 101 2.53 -36.70 -3.32
CA ALA A 101 1.76 -37.93 -3.47
C ALA A 101 2.35 -38.86 -4.55
N VAL A 102 2.74 -38.31 -5.70
CA VAL A 102 3.39 -39.07 -6.78
C VAL A 102 4.75 -39.63 -6.33
N ALA A 103 5.53 -38.87 -5.58
CA ALA A 103 6.81 -39.33 -5.04
C ALA A 103 6.62 -40.53 -4.10
N HIS A 104 5.62 -40.48 -3.20
CA HIS A 104 5.30 -41.60 -2.32
C HIS A 104 4.79 -42.84 -3.07
N MET A 105 3.97 -42.67 -4.12
CA MET A 105 3.50 -43.79 -4.96
C MET A 105 4.66 -44.50 -5.68
N ARG A 106 5.64 -43.76 -6.20
CA ARG A 106 6.80 -44.36 -6.88
C ARG A 106 7.76 -45.08 -5.94
N LEU A 107 7.85 -44.66 -4.68
CA LEU A 107 8.65 -45.32 -3.66
C LEU A 107 7.98 -46.60 -3.12
N GLY A 108 6.65 -46.60 -2.97
CA GLY A 108 5.89 -47.78 -2.56
C GLY A 108 5.81 -48.89 -3.62
N ALA A 109 6.04 -48.57 -4.90
CA ALA A 109 6.10 -49.56 -5.98
C ALA A 109 7.47 -50.27 -6.12
N LEU A 110 8.46 -49.92 -5.31
CA LEU A 110 9.82 -50.48 -5.31
C LEU A 110 10.08 -51.45 -4.13
N THR A 111 9.05 -51.79 -3.35
CA THR A 111 9.08 -52.80 -2.27
C THR A 111 8.14 -53.94 -2.60
#